data_AF-A0A090VEN8-F1
#
_entry.id   AF-A0A090VEN8-F1
#
_cell.length_a   1.000
_cell.length_b   1.000
_cell.length_c   1.000
_cell.angle_alpha   90.00
_cell.angle_beta   90.00
_cell.angle_gamma   90.00
#
_symmetry.space_group_name_H-M   'P 1'
#
loop_
_entity.id
_entity.type
_entity.pdbx_description
1 polymer ?
#
loop_
_entity_poly.entity_id
_entity_poly.type
_entity_poly.pdbx_seq_one_letter_code
_entity_poly.pdbx_strand_id
1 'polypeptide(L)'
;MKILKIELQNINSLRSNTSIVIDFESEQFKDVGLYAITGSTGAGKTTILDAITIALYHNVPRFNGSKGTLIDVVSMVLMMLLVE
;
A
#
# COMPACT_ATOMS: atom_id res chain seq x y z
N MET A 1 8.25 -15.12 4.19
CA MET A 1 7.20 -14.10 3.91
C MET A 1 7.66 -13.11 2.86
N LYS A 2 7.03 -13.16 1.67
CA LYS A 2 7.28 -12.28 0.52
C LYS A 2 5.95 -11.62 0.09
N ILE A 3 5.97 -10.31 -0.20
CA ILE A 3 4.82 -9.62 -0.81
C ILE A 3 4.86 -9.87 -2.31
N LEU A 4 3.82 -10.51 -2.86
CA LEU A 4 3.74 -10.80 -4.30
C LEU A 4 3.07 -9.68 -5.08
N LYS A 5 1.97 -9.17 -4.53
CA LYS A 5 1.14 -8.16 -5.20
C LYS A 5 0.43 -7.29 -4.16
N ILE A 6 0.39 -6.01 -4.43
CA ILE A 6 -0.38 -5.01 -3.68
C ILE A 6 -1.48 -4.50 -4.59
N GLU A 7 -2.71 -4.53 -4.09
CA GLU A 7 -3.85 -3.95 -4.76
C GLU A 7 -4.57 -3.00 -3.81
N LEU A 8 -4.63 -1.72 -4.16
CA LEU A 8 -5.19 -0.67 -3.31
C LEU A 8 -6.11 0.27 -4.09
N GLN A 9 -7.16 0.74 -3.41
CA GLN A 9 -8.09 1.70 -3.96
C GLN A 9 -8.57 2.66 -2.87
N ASN A 10 -8.64 3.95 -3.18
CA ASN A 10 -9.22 4.97 -2.30
C ASN A 10 -8.60 5.05 -0.90
N ILE A 11 -7.26 5.05 -0.85
CA ILE A 11 -6.50 5.21 0.38
C ILE A 11 -5.85 6.60 0.40
N ASN A 12 -6.17 7.42 1.42
CA ASN A 12 -5.62 8.76 1.62
C ASN A 12 -5.53 9.60 0.31
N SER A 13 -4.31 9.92 -0.15
CA SER A 13 -4.05 10.72 -1.36
C SER A 13 -4.22 9.94 -2.68
N LEU A 14 -4.29 8.61 -2.63
CA LEU A 14 -4.47 7.73 -3.79
C LEU A 14 -5.95 7.40 -3.98
N ARG A 15 -6.74 8.39 -4.40
CA ARG A 15 -8.15 8.23 -4.76
C ARG A 15 -8.27 7.95 -6.25
N SER A 16 -8.90 6.82 -6.59
CA SER A 16 -9.03 6.37 -7.96
C SER A 16 -10.30 5.54 -8.14
N ASN A 17 -10.97 5.73 -9.27
CA ASN A 17 -12.15 4.94 -9.65
C ASN A 17 -11.76 3.50 -10.01
N THR A 18 -10.49 3.28 -10.36
CA THR A 18 -9.92 1.95 -10.62
C THR A 18 -8.89 1.60 -9.55
N SER A 19 -8.73 0.30 -9.34
CA SER A 19 -7.73 -0.24 -8.43
C SER A 19 -6.31 0.02 -8.94
N ILE A 20 -5.42 0.44 -8.04
CA ILE A 20 -3.98 0.58 -8.31
C ILE A 20 -3.31 -0.73 -7.94
N VAL A 21 -2.66 -1.34 -8.91
CA VAL A 21 -1.99 -2.64 -8.76
C VAL A 21 -0.48 -2.47 -8.89
N ILE A 22 0.25 -3.03 -7.92
CA ILE A 22 1.70 -3.20 -7.96
C ILE A 22 1.96 -4.70 -7.89
N ASP A 23 2.41 -5.30 -9.01
CA ASP A 23 2.63 -6.74 -9.14
C ASP A 23 4.14 -7.05 -9.20
N PHE A 24 4.70 -7.52 -8.09
CA PHE A 24 6.14 -7.82 -7.98
C PHE A 24 6.54 -9.11 -8.72
N GLU A 25 5.58 -9.93 -9.13
CA GLU A 25 5.83 -11.14 -9.93
C GLU A 25 5.81 -10.86 -11.44
N SER A 26 5.49 -9.63 -11.84
CA SER A 26 5.59 -9.22 -13.25
C SER A 26 7.03 -9.27 -13.76
N GLU A 27 7.21 -9.44 -15.08
CA GLU A 27 8.54 -9.56 -15.70
C GLU A 27 9.48 -8.37 -15.42
N GLN A 28 8.91 -7.20 -15.14
CA GLN A 28 9.66 -5.98 -14.83
C GLN A 28 10.27 -6.02 -13.43
N PHE A 29 9.70 -6.83 -12.53
CA PHE A 29 10.07 -6.84 -11.12
C PHE A 29 10.56 -8.20 -10.62
N LYS A 30 10.18 -9.33 -11.23
CA LYS A 30 10.45 -10.70 -10.72
C LYS A 30 11.92 -10.98 -10.38
N ASP A 31 12.87 -10.42 -11.14
CA ASP A 31 14.32 -10.66 -11.01
C ASP A 31 15.06 -9.47 -10.37
N VAL A 32 14.33 -8.45 -9.92
CA VAL A 32 14.89 -7.24 -9.31
C VAL A 32 14.87 -7.38 -7.79
N GLY A 33 16.03 -7.29 -7.14
CA GLY A 33 16.13 -7.43 -5.68
C GLY A 33 15.87 -6.14 -4.88
N LEU A 34 15.80 -4.98 -5.54
CA LEU A 34 15.63 -3.67 -4.91
C LEU A 34 14.80 -2.72 -5.78
N TYR A 35 13.79 -2.11 -5.19
CA TYR A 35 12.92 -1.14 -5.85
C TYR A 35 12.92 0.20 -5.12
N ALA A 36 12.67 1.28 -5.84
CA ALA A 36 12.49 2.61 -5.28
C ALA A 36 11.08 3.14 -5.61
N ILE A 37 10.37 3.63 -4.61
CA ILE A 37 9.12 4.37 -4.78
C ILE A 37 9.45 5.87 -4.76
N THR A 38 9.31 6.53 -5.91
CA THR A 38 9.71 7.95 -6.08
C THR A 38 8.51 8.83 -6.42
N GLY A 39 8.68 10.15 -6.34
CA GLY A 39 7.62 11.14 -6.61
C GLY A 39 7.70 12.35 -5.69
N SER A 40 6.93 13.40 -5.99
CA SER A 40 6.86 14.64 -5.20
C SER A 40 6.28 14.42 -3.79
N THR A 41 6.45 15.40 -2.90
CA THR A 41 5.75 15.42 -1.60
C THR A 41 4.25 15.45 -1.84
N GLY A 42 3.50 14.56 -1.16
CA GLY A 42 2.06 14.40 -1.36
C GLY A 42 1.66 13.40 -2.46
N ALA A 43 2.59 12.86 -3.26
CA ALA A 43 2.28 11.90 -4.33
C ALA A 43 1.78 10.52 -3.87
N GLY A 44 1.65 10.27 -2.56
CA GLY A 44 1.14 9.01 -2.03
C GLY A 44 2.16 7.90 -1.78
N LYS A 45 3.47 8.20 -1.79
CA LYS A 45 4.54 7.21 -1.50
C LYS A 45 4.32 6.49 -0.15
N THR A 46 4.13 7.25 0.92
CA THR A 46 3.86 6.69 2.26
C THR A 46 2.47 6.03 2.32
N THR A 47 1.51 6.45 1.49
CA THR A 47 0.20 5.82 1.39
C THR A 47 0.29 4.37 0.91
N ILE A 48 1.21 4.07 -0.02
CA ILE A 48 1.47 2.68 -0.45
C ILE A 48 1.99 1.85 0.73
N LEU A 49 2.91 2.39 1.53
CA LEU A 49 3.43 1.71 2.71
C LEU A 49 2.35 1.51 3.79
N ASP A 50 1.52 2.52 4.02
CA ASP A 50 0.37 2.43 4.92
C ASP A 50 -0.59 1.33 4.47
N ALA A 51 -0.84 1.21 3.16
CA ALA A 51 -1.68 0.12 2.62
C ALA A 51 -1.11 -1.26 2.98
N ILE A 52 0.21 -1.46 2.83
CA ILE A 52 0.84 -2.74 3.22
C ILE A 52 0.61 -3.03 4.71
N THR A 53 0.85 -2.05 5.58
CA THR A 53 0.70 -2.26 7.03
C THR A 53 -0.75 -2.41 7.47
N ILE A 54 -1.69 -1.75 6.79
CA ILE A 54 -3.13 -1.92 7.02
C ILE A 54 -3.56 -3.33 6.63
N ALA A 55 -3.11 -3.83 5.47
CA ALA A 55 -3.44 -5.18 4.99
C ALA A 55 -2.93 -6.26 5.96
N LEU A 56 -1.68 -6.12 6.42
CA LEU A 56 -1.03 -7.11 7.29
C LEU A 56 -1.48 -7.05 8.73
N TYR A 57 -1.64 -5.84 9.27
CA TYR A 57 -1.69 -5.63 10.72
C TYR A 57 -2.90 -4.82 11.16
N HIS A 58 -3.77 -4.40 10.23
CA HIS A 58 -4.88 -3.49 10.54
C HIS A 58 -4.41 -2.22 11.27
N ASN A 59 -3.22 -1.72 10.93
CA ASN A 59 -2.61 -0.57 11.59
C ASN A 59 -2.00 0.41 10.56
N VAL A 60 -2.02 1.69 10.91
CA VAL A 60 -1.33 2.76 10.19
C VAL A 60 -0.20 3.28 11.09
N PRO A 61 1.08 2.96 10.81
CA PRO A 61 2.19 3.26 11.71
C PRO A 61 2.31 4.75 12.08
N ARG A 62 1.96 5.65 11.16
CA ARG A 62 1.96 7.10 11.42
C ARG A 62 0.97 7.56 12.50
N PHE A 63 0.00 6.71 12.86
CA PHE A 63 -0.99 7.00 13.90
C PHE A 63 -0.62 6.50 15.29
N ASN A 64 0.50 5.79 15.46
CA ASN A 64 0.97 5.37 16.79
C ASN A 64 1.26 6.61 17.67
N GLY A 65 0.32 6.96 18.54
CA GLY A 65 0.38 8.13 19.44
C GLY A 65 -0.50 9.33 19.04
N SER A 66 -1.30 9.23 17.97
CA SER A 66 -2.24 10.27 17.55
C SER A 66 -3.68 9.73 17.40
N LYS A 67 -4.68 10.62 17.38
CA LYS A 67 -6.12 10.25 17.40
C LYS A 67 -6.66 9.67 16.07
N GLY A 68 -5.79 9.31 15.12
CA GLY A 68 -6.21 8.80 13.80
C GLY A 68 -6.68 7.35 13.89
N THR A 69 -7.70 7.02 13.10
CA THR A 69 -8.36 5.71 13.03
C THR A 69 -8.36 5.20 11.58
N LEU A 70 -8.52 3.88 11.37
CA LEU A 70 -8.48 3.27 10.03
C LEU A 70 -9.52 3.88 9.05
N ILE A 71 -10.69 4.23 9.56
CA ILE A 71 -11.77 4.93 8.84
C ILE A 71 -11.33 6.30 8.30
N ASP A 72 -10.33 6.94 8.89
CA ASP A 72 -9.78 8.21 8.39
C ASP A 72 -8.93 8.02 7.12
N VAL A 73 -8.53 6.78 6.82
CA VAL A 73 -7.54 6.46 5.79
C VAL A 73 -8.11 5.61 4.66
N VAL A 74 -9.01 4.67 4.97
CA VAL A 74 -9.49 3.67 4.02
C VAL A 74 -10.97 3.90 3.71
N SER A 75 -11.29 4.09 2.43
CA SER A 75 -12.69 4.18 1.98
C SER A 75 -13.20 2.92 1.25
N MET A 76 -12.36 1.92 0.95
CA MET A 76 -12.80 0.61 0.38
C MET A 76 -11.72 -0.49 0.43
N VAL A 77 -12.10 -1.70 -0.03
CA VAL A 77 -11.39 -2.99 0.07
C VAL A 77 -9.91 -2.93 -0.32
N LEU A 78 -9.09 -3.55 0.52
CA LEU A 78 -7.65 -3.75 0.32
C LEU A 78 -7.40 -5.26 0.16
N MET A 79 -6.75 -5.66 -0.93
CA MET A 79 -6.39 -7.07 -1.16
C MET A 79 -4.88 -7.18 -1.33
N MET A 80 -4.25 -8.03 -0.51
CA MET A 80 -2.82 -8.31 -0.60
C MET A 80 -2.59 -9.81 -0.65
N LEU A 81 -1.71 -10.24 -1.56
CA LEU A 81 -1.34 -11.65 -1.71
C LEU A 81 0.07 -11.88 -1.13
N LEU A 82 0.17 -12.84 -0.21
CA LEU A 82 1.42 -13.24 0.45
C LEU A 82 1.68 -14.73 0.22
N VAL A 83 2.95 -15.10 0.18
CA VAL A 83 3.42 -16.49 0.30
C VAL A 83 4.23 -16.61 1.59
N GLU A 84 4.01 -17.72 2.30
CA GLU A 84 4.73 -18.08 3.54
C GLU A 84 6.25 -18.13 3.33
#